data_AF-A0A970ZA68-F1
#
_entry.id   AF-A0A970ZA68-F1
#
_cell.length_a   1.000
_cell.length_b   1.000
_cell.length_c   1.000
_cell.angle_alpha   90.00
_cell.angle_beta   90.00
_cell.angle_gamma   90.00
#
_symmetry.space_group_name_H-M   'P 1'
#
loop_
_entity.id
_entity.type
_entity.pdbx_description
1 polymer ?
#
loop_
_entity_poly.entity_id
_entity_poly.type
_entity_poly.pdbx_seq_one_letter_code
_entity_poly.pdbx_strand_id
1 'polypeptide(L)'
;MNLDQLSLKKALSGILALSIVFLLKSPAFAQAPYPASAPFHAFFGVETMDEITGAKVVYENGTAADLAREDIESLLGAFWDFYMERFTRPYTEDVQAYYTFVFYTDEGSVGMIDHRGFVPCAKFGQENYLWYRPYIGNARNALYTASSHVAEKYSALAAPAEEPPYVPQRDVLSDYVDGASAWALPEITQAAQENILPLEFAGTYGTPISRGAFCLLAAHLINQVQTPSGGNHPYDLSLSLSALLGDKGQDASVSVSFPDDEYPTEAVRAMYLLGVVCGRDDGSFDPEGAVTREEAAKILYNCAALYESPQPASARYADDREIAPWARESVCWASQHHILRGIGDNRFAPKDTYTVEQAVATMLRLLRHLKPPA
;
A
#
# COMPACT_ATOMS: atom_id res chain seq x y z
N MET A 1 12.15 23.02 -21.00
CA MET A 1 10.81 23.67 -20.98
C MET A 1 10.94 25.11 -20.46
N ASN A 2 9.98 26.03 -20.67
CA ASN A 2 10.02 27.39 -20.11
C ASN A 2 8.78 27.65 -19.22
N LEU A 3 8.90 28.51 -18.21
CA LEU A 3 8.05 28.49 -17.00
C LEU A 3 6.70 29.22 -17.12
N ASP A 4 6.39 29.85 -18.25
CA ASP A 4 5.25 30.76 -18.40
C ASP A 4 3.91 30.10 -18.83
N GLN A 5 3.70 28.78 -18.63
CA GLN A 5 2.58 28.02 -19.26
C GLN A 5 2.02 26.78 -18.48
N LEU A 6 1.40 26.94 -17.31
CA LEU A 6 0.91 25.84 -16.44
C LEU A 6 -0.65 25.95 -16.13
N SER A 7 -1.33 25.06 -15.35
CA SER A 7 -2.83 25.07 -15.16
C SER A 7 -3.45 24.40 -13.87
N LEU A 8 -4.14 25.17 -13.00
CA LEU A 8 -4.26 24.95 -11.54
C LEU A 8 -5.61 24.49 -11.09
N LYS A 9 -6.65 25.27 -11.43
CA LYS A 9 -7.85 25.39 -10.58
C LYS A 9 -8.66 24.10 -10.42
N LYS A 10 -8.24 23.01 -11.07
CA LYS A 10 -8.81 21.67 -11.00
C LYS A 10 -8.00 20.62 -10.24
N ALA A 11 -6.70 20.83 -9.97
CA ALA A 11 -5.91 19.87 -9.18
C ALA A 11 -6.09 20.08 -7.66
N LEU A 12 -6.51 21.29 -7.25
CA LEU A 12 -6.46 21.77 -5.87
C LEU A 12 -7.85 22.00 -5.24
N SER A 13 -8.94 21.70 -5.94
CA SER A 13 -10.30 21.83 -5.42
C SER A 13 -10.63 20.69 -4.45
N GLY A 14 -10.07 20.77 -3.24
CA GLY A 14 -10.15 19.76 -2.16
C GLY A 14 -8.83 19.58 -1.40
N ILE A 15 -7.70 19.91 -2.04
CA ILE A 15 -6.35 19.64 -1.54
C ILE A 15 -5.50 20.92 -1.64
N LEU A 16 -5.13 21.52 -0.49
CA LEU A 16 -3.81 22.09 -0.15
C LEU A 16 -3.88 23.12 1.00
N ALA A 17 -2.76 23.26 1.72
CA ALA A 17 -2.32 24.55 2.28
C ALA A 17 -1.09 25.12 1.53
N LEU A 18 -0.17 24.27 1.05
CA LEU A 18 1.03 24.67 0.30
C LEU A 18 1.61 23.56 -0.59
N SER A 19 2.27 23.93 -1.69
CA SER A 19 3.21 23.07 -2.44
C SER A 19 4.59 23.71 -2.62
N ILE A 20 5.62 22.88 -2.80
CA ILE A 20 6.95 23.27 -3.27
C ILE A 20 7.29 22.47 -4.52
N VAL A 21 7.64 23.17 -5.58
CA VAL A 21 7.82 22.67 -6.94
C VAL A 21 9.30 22.74 -7.31
N PHE A 22 9.97 21.63 -7.58
CA PHE A 22 11.38 21.57 -8.02
C PHE A 22 11.48 21.31 -9.52
N LEU A 23 12.55 21.80 -10.15
CA LEU A 23 12.85 21.65 -11.58
C LEU A 23 14.15 20.86 -11.77
N LEU A 24 14.23 19.96 -12.76
CA LEU A 24 15.41 19.11 -13.01
C LEU A 24 16.12 19.45 -14.35
N LYS A 25 17.39 19.07 -14.49
CA LYS A 25 18.21 19.28 -15.72
C LYS A 25 17.85 18.37 -16.90
N SER A 26 17.17 17.24 -16.66
CA SER A 26 16.77 16.25 -17.65
C SER A 26 15.76 15.26 -17.04
N PRO A 27 15.05 14.46 -17.86
CA PRO A 27 14.23 13.37 -17.37
C PRO A 27 15.08 12.21 -16.82
N ALA A 28 15.36 12.25 -15.53
CA ALA A 28 15.92 11.12 -14.79
C ALA A 28 14.82 10.10 -14.40
N PHE A 29 13.83 9.85 -15.28
CA PHE A 29 12.81 8.80 -15.08
C PHE A 29 13.29 7.40 -15.52
N ALA A 30 14.56 7.13 -15.25
CA ALA A 30 15.11 5.79 -15.11
C ALA A 30 15.76 5.73 -13.73
N GLN A 31 15.45 4.75 -12.88
CA GLN A 31 15.27 3.35 -13.23
C GLN A 31 13.96 2.75 -12.68
N ALA A 32 13.36 1.83 -13.44
CA ALA A 32 12.62 0.74 -12.82
C ALA A 32 13.64 -0.32 -12.36
N PRO A 33 13.43 -1.00 -11.22
CA PRO A 33 12.22 -0.97 -10.39
C PRO A 33 12.18 0.19 -9.39
N TYR A 34 10.96 0.68 -9.14
CA TYR A 34 10.62 1.52 -7.98
C TYR A 34 10.96 0.76 -6.69
N PRO A 35 11.99 1.16 -5.91
CA PRO A 35 12.50 0.35 -4.82
C PRO A 35 11.55 0.37 -3.61
N ALA A 36 11.46 -0.74 -2.86
CA ALA A 36 10.60 -0.85 -1.68
C ALA A 36 10.94 0.21 -0.60
N SER A 37 12.24 0.52 -0.46
CA SER A 37 12.73 1.73 0.17
C SER A 37 14.03 2.21 -0.46
N ALA A 38 14.29 3.52 -0.41
CA ALA A 38 15.52 4.18 -0.83
C ALA A 38 15.58 5.61 -0.25
N PRO A 39 16.73 6.32 -0.31
CA PRO A 39 16.82 7.74 0.01
C PRO A 39 15.95 8.62 -0.89
N PHE A 40 15.49 9.77 -0.37
CA PHE A 40 14.62 10.73 -1.06
C PHE A 40 15.05 11.07 -2.50
N HIS A 41 16.33 11.35 -2.72
CA HIS A 41 16.84 11.80 -4.02
C HIS A 41 16.74 10.72 -5.12
N ALA A 42 16.88 9.44 -4.73
CA ALA A 42 16.92 8.31 -5.66
C ALA A 42 15.60 8.08 -6.41
N PHE A 43 14.44 8.48 -5.84
CA PHE A 43 13.13 8.32 -6.49
C PHE A 43 12.94 9.21 -7.72
N PHE A 44 13.72 10.29 -7.80
CA PHE A 44 13.71 11.21 -8.94
C PHE A 44 14.85 10.92 -9.92
N GLY A 45 15.61 9.84 -9.69
CA GLY A 45 16.83 9.51 -10.44
C GLY A 45 17.96 10.54 -10.26
N VAL A 46 17.89 11.38 -9.21
CA VAL A 46 18.85 12.45 -8.96
C VAL A 46 19.98 11.94 -8.07
N GLU A 47 21.22 12.14 -8.46
CA GLU A 47 22.39 11.81 -7.62
C GLU A 47 22.82 12.99 -6.75
N THR A 48 22.62 14.23 -7.23
CA THR A 48 23.17 15.46 -6.63
C THR A 48 22.17 16.64 -6.65
N MET A 49 22.24 17.51 -5.65
CA MET A 49 21.41 18.74 -5.60
C MET A 49 21.68 19.70 -6.78
N ASP A 50 22.81 19.56 -7.47
CA ASP A 50 23.14 20.34 -8.67
C ASP A 50 22.31 19.98 -9.89
N GLU A 51 21.62 18.84 -9.90
CA GLU A 51 20.68 18.48 -10.98
C GLU A 51 19.33 19.22 -10.85
N ILE A 52 19.04 19.79 -9.68
CA ILE A 52 17.87 20.63 -9.44
C ILE A 52 18.19 22.06 -9.91
N THR A 53 17.53 22.50 -10.99
CA THR A 53 17.80 23.78 -11.67
C THR A 53 17.14 24.98 -10.99
N GLY A 54 16.12 24.76 -10.19
CA GLY A 54 15.38 25.80 -9.48
C GLY A 54 14.17 25.21 -8.75
N ALA A 55 13.45 26.07 -8.02
CA ALA A 55 12.21 25.69 -7.36
C ALA A 55 11.28 26.89 -7.16
N LYS A 56 9.98 26.62 -7.00
CA LYS A 56 8.96 27.60 -6.62
C LYS A 56 8.15 27.08 -5.43
N VAL A 57 7.81 27.94 -4.48
CA VAL A 57 6.71 27.67 -3.54
C VAL A 57 5.38 28.13 -4.16
N VAL A 58 4.30 27.40 -3.92
CA VAL A 58 2.95 27.64 -4.48
C VAL A 58 1.92 27.56 -3.34
N TYR A 59 1.01 28.53 -3.28
CA TYR A 59 0.04 28.70 -2.20
C TYR A 59 -1.38 28.32 -2.64
N GLU A 60 -2.25 27.97 -1.68
CA GLU A 60 -3.67 27.61 -1.90
C GLU A 60 -4.45 28.64 -2.75
N ASN A 61 -4.14 29.93 -2.59
CA ASN A 61 -4.75 31.04 -3.33
C ASN A 61 -4.32 31.13 -4.82
N GLY A 62 -3.40 30.27 -5.27
CA GLY A 62 -2.88 30.22 -6.63
C GLY A 62 -1.72 31.18 -6.94
N THR A 63 -1.09 31.77 -5.92
CA THR A 63 0.18 32.50 -6.12
C THR A 63 1.40 31.58 -5.97
N ALA A 64 2.53 31.99 -6.55
CA ALA A 64 3.81 31.29 -6.47
C ALA A 64 5.00 32.25 -6.40
N ALA A 65 6.10 31.82 -5.79
CA ALA A 65 7.37 32.57 -5.70
C ALA A 65 8.57 31.65 -5.95
N ASP A 66 9.55 32.11 -6.71
CA ASP A 66 10.82 31.39 -6.94
C ASP A 66 11.71 31.39 -5.69
N LEU A 67 12.26 30.22 -5.36
CA LEU A 67 13.15 30.02 -4.22
C LEU A 67 14.60 30.35 -4.61
N ALA A 68 15.34 30.99 -3.71
CA ALA A 68 16.77 31.19 -3.88
C ALA A 68 17.52 29.87 -3.72
N ARG A 69 18.66 29.73 -4.40
CA ARG A 69 19.45 28.48 -4.39
C ARG A 69 19.85 28.04 -2.98
N GLU A 70 20.19 29.00 -2.12
CA GLU A 70 20.52 28.79 -0.69
C GLU A 70 19.36 28.12 0.08
N ASP A 71 18.12 28.55 -0.17
CA ASP A 71 16.93 27.97 0.47
C ASP A 71 16.59 26.60 -0.12
N ILE A 72 16.83 26.38 -1.42
CA ILE A 72 16.67 25.07 -2.07
C ILE A 72 17.62 24.04 -1.43
N GLU A 73 18.90 24.39 -1.29
CA GLU A 73 19.92 23.53 -0.67
C GLU A 73 19.63 23.30 0.81
N SER A 74 19.25 24.34 1.57
CA SER A 74 18.89 24.20 2.98
C SER A 74 17.62 23.36 3.21
N LEU A 75 16.62 23.49 2.32
CA LEU A 75 15.39 22.71 2.36
C LEU A 75 15.67 21.23 2.07
N LEU A 76 16.33 20.95 0.94
CA LEU A 76 16.70 19.60 0.53
C LEU A 76 17.60 18.90 1.56
N GLY A 77 18.60 19.61 2.10
CA GLY A 77 19.52 19.10 3.12
C GLY A 77 18.83 18.66 4.42
N ALA A 78 17.59 19.11 4.68
CA ALA A 78 16.80 18.65 5.82
C ALA A 78 16.19 17.25 5.63
N PHE A 79 16.17 16.70 4.40
CA PHE A 79 15.52 15.41 4.09
C PHE A 79 16.17 14.56 2.98
N TRP A 80 17.29 14.99 2.39
CA TRP A 80 17.94 14.33 1.25
C TRP A 80 18.24 12.84 1.45
N ASP A 81 18.77 12.49 2.63
CA ASP A 81 19.14 11.12 2.98
C ASP A 81 18.02 10.35 3.71
N PHE A 82 16.81 10.93 3.82
CA PHE A 82 15.69 10.24 4.45
C PHE A 82 15.22 9.07 3.58
N TYR A 83 15.22 7.88 4.16
CA TYR A 83 14.62 6.71 3.55
C TYR A 83 13.10 6.87 3.47
N MET A 84 12.57 6.70 2.27
CA MET A 84 11.14 6.62 2.01
C MET A 84 10.74 5.15 1.86
N GLU A 85 9.51 4.82 2.22
CA GLU A 85 8.88 3.52 1.98
C GLU A 85 7.72 3.63 0.98
N ARG A 86 7.51 2.54 0.23
CA ARG A 86 6.64 2.42 -0.96
C ARG A 86 5.32 1.73 -0.62
N PHE A 87 4.17 2.25 -1.10
CA PHE A 87 2.86 1.62 -0.86
C PHE A 87 1.79 2.00 -1.90
N THR A 88 0.62 1.36 -1.82
CA THR A 88 -0.59 1.71 -2.56
C THR A 88 -1.71 2.19 -1.64
N ARG A 89 -2.57 3.04 -2.20
CA ARG A 89 -3.89 3.41 -1.69
C ARG A 89 -4.73 4.01 -2.83
N PRO A 90 -6.06 4.15 -2.68
CA PRO A 90 -6.88 4.92 -3.60
C PRO A 90 -6.48 6.39 -3.63
N TYR A 91 -6.76 7.07 -4.74
CA TYR A 91 -6.85 8.53 -4.71
C TYR A 91 -8.14 8.95 -3.98
N THR A 92 -8.06 9.95 -3.12
CA THR A 92 -9.18 10.49 -2.35
C THR A 92 -9.11 12.01 -2.36
N GLU A 93 -10.22 12.70 -2.57
CA GLU A 93 -10.24 14.16 -2.63
C GLU A 93 -10.07 14.82 -1.25
N ASP A 94 -10.45 14.14 -0.16
CA ASP A 94 -10.34 14.58 1.25
C ASP A 94 -8.89 14.65 1.80
N VAL A 95 -7.88 14.70 0.93
CA VAL A 95 -6.48 14.72 1.34
C VAL A 95 -6.09 16.12 1.84
N GLN A 96 -6.17 16.31 3.16
CA GLN A 96 -5.64 17.50 3.83
C GLN A 96 -4.10 17.52 3.84
N ALA A 97 -3.51 17.74 2.67
CA ALA A 97 -2.08 18.02 2.51
C ALA A 97 -1.77 19.45 2.95
N TYR A 98 -0.78 19.62 3.83
CA TYR A 98 -0.33 20.94 4.28
C TYR A 98 0.91 21.39 3.49
N TYR A 99 1.74 20.45 3.03
CA TYR A 99 2.99 20.69 2.29
C TYR A 99 3.24 19.56 1.29
N THR A 100 2.96 19.79 0.00
CA THR A 100 3.22 18.84 -1.09
C THR A 100 4.53 19.15 -1.81
N PHE A 101 5.32 18.15 -2.22
CA PHE A 101 6.42 18.36 -3.17
C PHE A 101 6.10 17.86 -4.58
N VAL A 102 6.56 18.59 -5.61
CA VAL A 102 6.37 18.19 -7.01
C VAL A 102 7.64 18.44 -7.82
N PHE A 103 8.24 17.39 -8.37
CA PHE A 103 9.44 17.49 -9.20
C PHE A 103 9.07 17.55 -10.67
N TYR A 104 9.87 18.26 -11.47
CA TYR A 104 9.62 18.44 -12.90
C TYR A 104 10.78 17.99 -13.77
N THR A 105 10.44 17.17 -14.75
CA THR A 105 11.26 16.81 -15.89
C THR A 105 10.67 17.42 -17.17
N ASP A 106 11.43 17.43 -18.27
CA ASP A 106 10.88 17.78 -19.60
C ASP A 106 9.85 16.76 -20.14
N GLU A 107 9.71 15.59 -19.50
CA GLU A 107 8.71 14.55 -19.85
C GLU A 107 7.43 14.63 -19.01
N GLY A 108 7.43 15.41 -17.91
CA GLY A 108 6.30 15.58 -17.01
C GLY A 108 6.69 15.71 -15.54
N SER A 109 5.68 15.75 -14.67
CA SER A 109 5.88 15.81 -13.21
C SER A 109 6.14 14.45 -12.59
N VAL A 110 6.79 14.49 -11.42
CA VAL A 110 6.88 13.42 -10.44
C VAL A 110 6.41 13.99 -9.10
N GLY A 111 5.15 13.75 -8.71
CA GLY A 111 4.61 14.22 -7.43
C GLY A 111 5.09 13.35 -6.26
N MET A 112 5.45 13.94 -5.12
CA MET A 112 5.86 13.16 -3.94
C MET A 112 5.69 13.92 -2.61
N ILE A 113 5.45 13.17 -1.54
CA ILE A 113 5.32 13.57 -0.13
C ILE A 113 4.38 14.74 0.21
N ASP A 114 3.48 14.44 1.14
CA ASP A 114 3.05 15.40 2.15
C ASP A 114 3.15 14.74 3.54
N HIS A 115 3.23 15.57 4.58
CA HIS A 115 3.37 15.13 5.98
C HIS A 115 2.22 14.23 6.53
N ARG A 116 1.05 14.18 5.87
CA ARG A 116 -0.14 13.37 6.19
C ARG A 116 -0.88 12.80 4.96
N GLY A 117 -0.62 13.29 3.75
CA GLY A 117 -1.55 13.24 2.63
C GLY A 117 -0.87 13.28 1.26
N PHE A 118 -0.18 12.20 0.94
CA PHE A 118 0.71 12.03 -0.24
C PHE A 118 0.08 12.42 -1.59
N VAL A 119 0.92 12.65 -2.60
CA VAL A 119 0.57 12.83 -4.03
C VAL A 119 1.03 11.59 -4.83
N PRO A 120 0.27 11.08 -5.81
CA PRO A 120 0.53 9.76 -6.40
C PRO A 120 1.71 9.77 -7.37
N CYS A 121 2.72 8.92 -7.16
CA CYS A 121 3.95 8.89 -7.96
C CYS A 121 3.78 8.12 -9.29
N ALA A 122 2.80 7.22 -9.37
CA ALA A 122 2.36 6.53 -10.59
C ALA A 122 0.93 6.00 -10.40
N LYS A 123 0.26 5.62 -11.49
CA LYS A 123 -1.03 4.91 -11.43
C LYS A 123 -0.81 3.40 -11.22
N PHE A 124 -1.73 2.72 -10.53
CA PHE A 124 -1.63 1.30 -10.20
C PHE A 124 -3.01 0.64 -10.34
N GLY A 125 -3.36 0.24 -11.56
CA GLY A 125 -4.73 -0.13 -11.89
C GLY A 125 -5.65 1.10 -11.94
N GLN A 126 -6.96 0.92 -11.74
CA GLN A 126 -7.95 1.98 -12.06
C GLN A 126 -8.04 3.09 -11.02
N GLU A 127 -8.29 2.76 -9.75
CA GLU A 127 -8.53 3.76 -8.69
C GLU A 127 -7.34 3.94 -7.72
N ASN A 128 -6.38 3.02 -7.77
CA ASN A 128 -5.19 3.04 -6.92
C ASN A 128 -3.97 3.61 -7.64
N TYR A 129 -3.04 4.06 -6.82
CA TYR A 129 -1.81 4.71 -7.23
C TYR A 129 -0.66 4.20 -6.37
N LEU A 130 0.57 4.40 -6.86
CA LEU A 130 1.81 4.19 -6.13
C LEU A 130 2.18 5.47 -5.38
N TRP A 131 2.68 5.35 -4.15
CA TRP A 131 3.00 6.49 -3.29
C TRP A 131 4.27 6.23 -2.46
N TYR A 132 4.88 7.30 -1.95
CA TYR A 132 6.03 7.25 -1.04
C TYR A 132 5.84 8.15 0.19
N ARG A 133 6.30 7.68 1.35
CA ARG A 133 6.31 8.42 2.62
C ARG A 133 7.63 8.22 3.40
N PRO A 134 8.09 9.17 4.23
CA PRO A 134 9.30 8.97 5.03
C PRO A 134 9.11 7.86 6.06
N TYR A 135 10.06 6.92 6.14
CA TYR A 135 10.00 5.73 6.99
C TYR A 135 9.96 6.03 8.50
N ILE A 136 10.53 7.17 8.93
CA ILE A 136 10.71 7.50 10.35
C ILE A 136 9.87 8.72 10.74
N GLY A 137 9.17 8.68 11.88
CA GLY A 137 8.32 9.78 12.36
C GLY A 137 9.04 11.14 12.47
N ASN A 138 10.30 11.16 12.90
CA ASN A 138 11.10 12.38 12.97
C ASN A 138 11.38 13.01 11.60
N ALA A 139 11.46 12.22 10.52
CA ALA A 139 11.65 12.72 9.17
C ALA A 139 10.44 13.53 8.69
N ARG A 140 9.21 13.12 9.06
CA ARG A 140 7.97 13.88 8.79
C ARG A 140 7.98 15.25 9.49
N ASN A 141 8.49 15.32 10.72
CA ASN A 141 8.60 16.58 11.47
C ASN A 141 9.64 17.51 10.86
N ALA A 142 10.83 17.01 10.50
CA ALA A 142 11.87 17.80 9.85
C ALA A 142 11.40 18.37 8.49
N LEU A 143 10.75 17.53 7.67
CA LEU A 143 10.13 17.92 6.40
C LEU A 143 9.10 19.04 6.60
N TYR A 144 8.19 18.89 7.56
CA TYR A 144 7.17 19.89 7.90
C TYR A 144 7.80 21.22 8.33
N THR A 145 8.77 21.20 9.25
CA THR A 145 9.41 22.41 9.77
C THR A 145 10.19 23.16 8.67
N ALA A 146 10.96 22.45 7.84
CA ALA A 146 11.71 23.05 6.74
C ALA A 146 10.78 23.68 5.69
N SER A 147 9.69 22.98 5.35
CA SER A 147 8.67 23.49 4.40
C SER A 147 7.95 24.72 4.95
N SER A 148 7.62 24.73 6.25
CA SER A 148 6.97 25.86 6.91
C SER A 148 7.84 27.13 6.88
N HIS A 149 9.15 27.00 7.10
CA HIS A 149 10.07 28.14 7.08
C HIS A 149 10.16 28.78 5.68
N VAL A 150 10.24 27.95 4.63
CA VAL A 150 10.23 28.42 3.24
C VAL A 150 8.89 29.09 2.88
N ALA A 151 7.77 28.51 3.32
CA ALA A 151 6.43 29.08 3.11
C ALA A 151 6.26 30.48 3.72
N GLU A 152 6.73 30.67 4.96
CA GLU A 152 6.66 31.95 5.64
C GLU A 152 7.53 33.00 4.92
N LYS A 153 8.80 32.67 4.65
CA LYS A 153 9.81 33.55 4.04
C LYS A 153 9.37 34.10 2.67
N TYR A 154 8.69 33.30 1.86
CA TYR A 154 8.35 33.63 0.48
C TYR A 154 6.91 34.14 0.27
N SER A 155 6.06 34.11 1.30
CA SER A 155 4.64 34.47 1.22
C SER A 155 4.38 35.86 0.62
N ALA A 156 5.18 36.85 0.99
CA ALA A 156 5.07 38.24 0.52
C ALA A 156 5.63 38.48 -0.90
N LEU A 157 6.30 37.49 -1.50
CA LEU A 157 6.90 37.56 -2.84
C LEU A 157 6.03 36.87 -3.91
N ALA A 158 4.93 36.23 -3.51
CA ALA A 158 4.17 35.35 -4.37
C ALA A 158 3.22 36.10 -5.32
N ALA A 159 3.44 35.94 -6.63
CA ALA A 159 2.61 36.50 -7.69
C ALA A 159 1.61 35.45 -8.21
N PRO A 160 0.47 35.83 -8.82
CA PRO A 160 -0.44 34.88 -9.45
C PRO A 160 0.32 34.06 -10.49
N ALA A 161 0.33 32.74 -10.30
CA ALA A 161 0.90 31.89 -11.33
C ALA A 161 -0.10 31.83 -12.50
N GLU A 162 0.40 31.73 -13.73
CA GLU A 162 -0.22 30.81 -14.70
C GLU A 162 0.08 29.37 -14.26
N GLU A 163 -0.25 29.09 -12.99
CA GLU A 163 -0.70 27.84 -12.46
C GLU A 163 0.36 26.68 -12.37
N PRO A 164 0.05 25.41 -12.03
CA PRO A 164 0.96 24.23 -12.06
C PRO A 164 0.43 22.99 -12.85
N PRO A 165 1.20 21.92 -13.07
CA PRO A 165 0.75 20.60 -13.63
C PRO A 165 0.55 19.49 -12.58
N TYR A 166 -0.16 18.41 -12.94
CA TYR A 166 0.27 16.99 -12.84
C TYR A 166 -0.88 16.01 -13.13
N VAL A 167 -0.61 14.96 -13.93
CA VAL A 167 -1.46 13.78 -14.07
C VAL A 167 -0.55 12.54 -14.17
N PRO A 168 -0.71 11.50 -13.32
CA PRO A 168 0.06 10.26 -13.46
C PRO A 168 -0.36 9.51 -14.74
N GLN A 169 0.40 9.69 -15.83
CA GLN A 169 0.13 9.01 -17.11
C GLN A 169 0.68 7.59 -17.17
N ARG A 170 1.75 7.29 -16.42
CA ARG A 170 2.28 5.92 -16.29
C ARG A 170 1.44 5.13 -15.29
N ASP A 171 0.64 4.20 -15.80
CA ASP A 171 0.21 3.04 -15.03
C ASP A 171 1.41 2.08 -14.95
N VAL A 172 1.78 1.67 -13.74
CA VAL A 172 2.88 0.72 -13.50
C VAL A 172 2.38 -0.70 -13.33
N LEU A 173 1.07 -0.95 -13.38
CA LEU A 173 0.50 -2.28 -13.10
C LEU A 173 1.13 -3.40 -13.96
N SER A 174 1.49 -3.13 -15.22
CA SER A 174 2.23 -4.05 -16.10
C SER A 174 3.50 -4.59 -15.45
N ASP A 175 4.24 -3.72 -14.77
CA ASP A 175 5.55 -3.99 -14.19
C ASP A 175 5.41 -4.76 -12.86
N TYR A 176 4.23 -4.67 -12.24
CA TYR A 176 3.91 -5.34 -10.96
C TYR A 176 3.19 -6.67 -11.13
N VAL A 177 2.49 -6.92 -12.25
CA VAL A 177 1.86 -8.23 -12.53
C VAL A 177 2.75 -9.20 -13.33
N ASP A 178 3.99 -8.79 -13.63
CA ASP A 178 4.97 -9.69 -14.26
C ASP A 178 5.31 -10.89 -13.35
N GLY A 179 5.61 -12.02 -13.98
CA GLY A 179 5.78 -13.32 -13.31
C GLY A 179 4.49 -14.00 -12.84
N ALA A 180 3.31 -13.39 -13.02
CA ALA A 180 2.02 -14.03 -12.72
C ALA A 180 1.60 -15.02 -13.82
N SER A 181 0.95 -16.11 -13.43
CA SER A 181 0.33 -17.04 -14.39
C SER A 181 -0.81 -16.37 -15.15
N ALA A 182 -0.96 -16.70 -16.44
CA ALA A 182 -2.02 -16.14 -17.29
C ALA A 182 -3.45 -16.37 -16.79
N TRP A 183 -3.69 -17.41 -15.96
CA TRP A 183 -4.99 -17.66 -15.32
C TRP A 183 -5.27 -16.69 -14.16
N ALA A 184 -4.22 -16.20 -13.48
CA ALA A 184 -4.31 -15.36 -12.29
C ALA A 184 -4.32 -13.87 -12.61
N LEU A 185 -3.75 -13.45 -13.75
CA LEU A 185 -3.69 -12.05 -14.19
C LEU A 185 -4.99 -11.24 -13.99
N PRO A 186 -6.20 -11.74 -14.30
CA PRO A 186 -7.43 -10.98 -14.08
C PRO A 186 -7.77 -10.76 -12.59
N GLU A 187 -7.50 -11.77 -11.75
CA GLU A 187 -7.76 -11.71 -10.31
C GLU A 187 -6.70 -10.84 -9.61
N ILE A 188 -5.43 -10.89 -10.05
CA ILE A 188 -4.36 -10.02 -9.55
C ILE A 188 -4.60 -8.56 -9.98
N THR A 189 -5.02 -8.35 -11.23
CA THR A 189 -5.40 -7.02 -11.75
C THR A 189 -6.56 -6.41 -10.96
N GLN A 190 -7.59 -7.19 -10.64
CA GLN A 190 -8.68 -6.69 -9.78
C GLN A 190 -8.19 -6.51 -8.34
N ALA A 191 -7.38 -7.41 -7.78
CA ALA A 191 -6.83 -7.22 -6.43
C ALA A 191 -5.99 -5.93 -6.29
N ALA A 192 -5.33 -5.49 -7.37
CA ALA A 192 -4.70 -4.18 -7.47
C ALA A 192 -5.71 -3.02 -7.51
N GLN A 193 -6.87 -3.19 -8.16
CA GLN A 193 -7.96 -2.20 -8.23
C GLN A 193 -8.76 -2.07 -6.92
N GLU A 194 -8.90 -3.17 -6.16
CA GLU A 194 -9.52 -3.19 -4.83
C GLU A 194 -8.52 -2.82 -3.70
N ASN A 195 -7.28 -2.43 -4.03
CA ASN A 195 -6.20 -2.12 -3.08
C ASN A 195 -5.83 -3.25 -2.09
N ILE A 196 -6.19 -4.50 -2.37
CA ILE A 196 -5.84 -5.66 -1.53
C ILE A 196 -4.52 -6.35 -1.94
N LEU A 197 -3.92 -6.00 -3.07
CA LEU A 197 -2.65 -6.57 -3.52
C LEU A 197 -1.46 -5.86 -2.84
N PRO A 198 -0.63 -6.55 -2.04
CA PRO A 198 0.63 -6.03 -1.52
C PRO A 198 1.68 -5.87 -2.62
N LEU A 199 2.58 -4.89 -2.49
CA LEU A 199 3.56 -4.55 -3.53
C LEU A 199 4.79 -5.47 -3.55
N GLU A 200 4.94 -6.30 -2.51
CA GLU A 200 5.99 -7.28 -2.29
C GLU A 200 5.75 -8.55 -3.14
N PHE A 201 4.55 -8.69 -3.69
CA PHE A 201 4.13 -9.88 -4.45
C PHE A 201 4.54 -9.84 -5.93
N ALA A 202 5.02 -8.68 -6.41
CA ALA A 202 5.52 -8.52 -7.78
C ALA A 202 6.68 -9.48 -8.05
N GLY A 203 6.60 -10.26 -9.14
CA GLY A 203 7.59 -11.28 -9.49
C GLY A 203 7.61 -12.54 -8.60
N THR A 204 6.83 -12.62 -7.52
CA THR A 204 6.80 -13.80 -6.62
C THR A 204 5.52 -14.63 -6.74
N TYR A 205 4.57 -14.24 -7.61
CA TYR A 205 3.27 -14.89 -7.83
C TYR A 205 3.25 -16.42 -7.90
N GLY A 206 4.12 -17.02 -8.74
CA GLY A 206 4.21 -18.47 -8.90
C GLY A 206 4.90 -19.22 -7.76
N THR A 207 5.43 -18.51 -6.76
CA THR A 207 6.16 -19.11 -5.62
C THR A 207 5.23 -19.46 -4.45
N PRO A 208 5.64 -20.35 -3.53
CA PRO A 208 4.92 -20.60 -2.28
C PRO A 208 4.70 -19.31 -1.47
N ILE A 209 3.47 -19.07 -0.99
CA ILE A 209 3.24 -17.95 -0.07
C ILE A 209 3.66 -18.34 1.36
N SER A 210 4.42 -17.47 2.01
CA SER A 210 4.79 -17.61 3.42
C SER A 210 3.65 -17.20 4.36
N ARG A 211 3.68 -17.67 5.61
CA ARG A 211 2.67 -17.31 6.64
C ARG A 211 2.64 -15.80 6.89
N GLY A 212 3.80 -15.14 6.94
CA GLY A 212 3.91 -13.68 7.04
C GLY A 212 3.29 -12.95 5.85
N ALA A 213 3.57 -13.41 4.62
CA ALA A 213 2.96 -12.87 3.41
C ALA A 213 1.43 -13.05 3.38
N PHE A 214 0.91 -14.20 3.81
CA PHE A 214 -0.54 -14.42 3.92
C PHE A 214 -1.16 -13.48 4.98
N CYS A 215 -0.48 -13.24 6.11
CA CYS A 215 -0.92 -12.25 7.09
C CYS A 215 -0.97 -10.82 6.52
N LEU A 216 -0.02 -10.42 5.68
CA LEU A 216 -0.04 -9.13 4.99
C LEU A 216 -1.23 -9.02 4.02
N LEU A 217 -1.50 -10.06 3.24
CA LEU A 217 -2.67 -10.11 2.35
C LEU A 217 -4.00 -10.06 3.13
N ALA A 218 -4.06 -10.68 4.31
CA ALA A 218 -5.22 -10.64 5.19
C ALA A 218 -5.41 -9.27 5.88
N ALA A 219 -4.32 -8.61 6.25
CA ALA A 219 -4.30 -7.23 6.74
C ALA A 219 -4.84 -6.24 5.69
N HIS A 220 -4.39 -6.38 4.43
CA HIS A 220 -4.91 -5.64 3.28
C HIS A 220 -6.42 -5.84 3.10
N LEU A 221 -6.92 -7.09 3.13
CA LEU A 221 -8.36 -7.38 3.11
C LEU A 221 -9.10 -6.66 4.25
N ILE A 222 -8.61 -6.79 5.49
CA ILE A 222 -9.29 -6.27 6.67
C ILE A 222 -9.46 -4.75 6.63
N ASN A 223 -8.42 -4.04 6.18
CA ASN A 223 -8.50 -2.60 5.92
C ASN A 223 -9.55 -2.29 4.84
N GLN A 224 -9.55 -2.99 3.71
CA GLN A 224 -10.51 -2.75 2.62
C GLN A 224 -11.94 -3.13 2.96
N VAL A 225 -12.18 -4.08 3.89
CA VAL A 225 -13.53 -4.34 4.40
C VAL A 225 -13.95 -3.26 5.42
N GLN A 226 -13.08 -2.87 6.36
CA GLN A 226 -13.44 -1.91 7.41
C GLN A 226 -13.66 -0.47 6.94
N THR A 227 -12.89 0.05 5.96
CA THR A 227 -13.03 1.45 5.52
C THR A 227 -14.21 1.65 4.54
N PRO A 228 -15.16 2.56 4.80
CA PRO A 228 -16.18 2.99 3.83
C PRO A 228 -15.85 4.32 3.13
N SER A 229 -14.85 5.05 3.62
CA SER A 229 -14.35 6.33 3.10
C SER A 229 -12.88 6.48 3.53
N GLY A 230 -12.14 7.41 2.89
CA GLY A 230 -10.67 7.47 2.98
C GLY A 230 -10.09 7.56 4.40
N GLY A 231 -8.99 6.85 4.65
CA GLY A 231 -8.30 6.86 5.93
C GLY A 231 -6.93 6.18 5.90
N ASN A 232 -6.91 4.85 5.96
CA ASN A 232 -5.73 4.12 6.43
C ASN A 232 -4.81 3.59 5.31
N HIS A 233 -3.52 3.59 5.63
CA HIS A 233 -2.48 2.88 4.89
C HIS A 233 -2.67 1.35 5.08
N PRO A 234 -2.38 0.48 4.09
CA PRO A 234 -2.54 -0.96 4.26
C PRO A 234 -1.69 -1.55 5.41
N TYR A 235 -0.59 -0.87 5.73
CA TYR A 235 0.36 -1.12 6.83
C TYR A 235 0.23 -0.03 7.91
N ASP A 236 -0.99 0.41 8.18
CA ASP A 236 -1.40 1.14 9.38
C ASP A 236 -2.73 0.51 9.82
N LEU A 237 -2.61 -0.66 10.44
CA LEU A 237 -3.77 -1.43 10.91
C LEU A 237 -4.35 -0.84 12.19
N SER A 238 -3.72 0.16 12.80
CA SER A 238 -4.02 0.68 14.15
C SER A 238 -5.51 0.91 14.41
N LEU A 239 -6.22 1.62 13.54
CA LEU A 239 -7.66 1.88 13.68
C LEU A 239 -8.53 0.65 13.40
N SER A 240 -8.25 -0.08 12.33
CA SER A 240 -9.01 -1.30 11.94
C SER A 240 -8.88 -2.41 12.98
N LEU A 241 -7.68 -2.57 13.54
CA LEU A 241 -7.34 -3.47 14.64
C LEU A 241 -7.99 -3.02 15.95
N SER A 242 -7.95 -1.72 16.27
CA SER A 242 -8.58 -1.19 17.49
C SER A 242 -10.10 -1.34 17.48
N ALA A 243 -10.75 -1.17 16.32
CA ALA A 243 -12.18 -1.44 16.18
C ALA A 243 -12.49 -2.93 16.38
N LEU A 244 -11.86 -3.81 15.60
CA LEU A 244 -12.11 -5.25 15.65
C LEU A 244 -11.73 -5.93 16.98
N LEU A 245 -10.74 -5.41 17.70
CA LEU A 245 -10.40 -5.87 19.05
C LEU A 245 -11.32 -5.25 20.11
N GLY A 246 -11.71 -3.98 19.95
CA GLY A 246 -12.69 -3.32 20.81
C GLY A 246 -14.02 -4.05 20.85
N ASP A 247 -14.54 -4.47 19.70
CA ASP A 247 -15.75 -5.30 19.58
C ASP A 247 -15.61 -6.68 20.24
N LYS A 248 -14.38 -7.18 20.40
CA LYS A 248 -14.04 -8.43 21.11
C LYS A 248 -13.70 -8.22 22.58
N GLY A 249 -13.69 -6.97 23.08
CA GLY A 249 -13.27 -6.62 24.43
C GLY A 249 -11.77 -6.81 24.70
N GLN A 250 -10.94 -6.75 23.65
CA GLN A 250 -9.49 -6.97 23.68
C GLN A 250 -8.73 -5.65 23.48
N ASP A 251 -7.53 -5.56 24.06
CA ASP A 251 -6.69 -4.35 23.99
C ASP A 251 -5.70 -4.43 22.81
N ALA A 252 -5.74 -3.44 21.93
CA ALA A 252 -4.82 -3.29 20.80
C ALA A 252 -3.40 -2.87 21.21
N SER A 253 -3.14 -2.58 22.49
CA SER A 253 -1.79 -2.28 23.02
C SER A 253 -0.92 -3.52 23.27
N VAL A 254 -1.50 -4.73 23.31
CA VAL A 254 -0.82 -5.97 23.71
C VAL A 254 0.41 -6.27 22.84
N SER A 255 1.57 -6.46 23.49
CA SER A 255 2.79 -6.93 22.84
C SER A 255 2.67 -8.41 22.44
N VAL A 256 3.14 -8.74 21.24
CA VAL A 256 3.21 -10.11 20.71
C VAL A 256 4.66 -10.37 20.31
N SER A 257 5.17 -11.55 20.62
CA SER A 257 6.55 -11.99 20.36
C SER A 257 6.61 -13.51 20.35
N PHE A 258 7.40 -14.10 19.45
CA PHE A 258 7.58 -15.54 19.29
C PHE A 258 9.07 -15.92 19.43
N PRO A 259 9.42 -17.20 19.72
CA PRO A 259 10.82 -17.64 19.86
C PRO A 259 11.68 -17.45 18.60
N ASP A 260 11.05 -17.39 17.43
CA ASP A 260 11.63 -17.23 16.10
C ASP A 260 11.36 -15.84 15.48
N ASP A 261 10.48 -15.04 16.10
CA ASP A 261 10.07 -13.71 15.64
C ASP A 261 9.77 -12.82 16.87
N GLU A 262 10.83 -12.23 17.45
CA GLU A 262 10.73 -11.40 18.68
C GLU A 262 9.95 -10.09 18.44
N TYR A 263 9.99 -9.56 17.21
CA TYR A 263 9.39 -8.28 16.80
C TYR A 263 8.52 -8.46 15.56
N PRO A 264 7.38 -9.20 15.66
CA PRO A 264 6.57 -9.56 14.52
C PRO A 264 6.02 -8.34 13.78
N THR A 265 5.99 -8.44 12.46
CA THR A 265 5.41 -7.40 11.58
C THR A 265 3.99 -7.03 12.01
N GLU A 266 3.56 -5.78 11.76
CA GLU A 266 2.23 -5.34 12.20
C GLU A 266 1.12 -6.26 11.67
N ALA A 267 1.25 -6.77 10.44
CA ALA A 267 0.32 -7.73 9.85
C ALA A 267 0.28 -9.07 10.61
N VAL A 268 1.44 -9.68 10.92
CA VAL A 268 1.51 -10.92 11.72
C VAL A 268 0.90 -10.70 13.11
N ARG A 269 1.31 -9.61 13.78
CA ARG A 269 0.79 -9.23 15.10
C ARG A 269 -0.73 -9.03 15.07
N ALA A 270 -1.26 -8.29 14.10
CA ALA A 270 -2.68 -8.01 13.95
C ALA A 270 -3.47 -9.30 13.68
N MET A 271 -3.02 -10.15 12.76
CA MET A 271 -3.72 -11.40 12.44
C MET A 271 -3.69 -12.38 13.62
N TYR A 272 -2.63 -12.37 14.43
CA TYR A 272 -2.57 -13.16 15.67
C TYR A 272 -3.56 -12.64 16.73
N LEU A 273 -3.55 -11.33 17.01
CA LEU A 273 -4.47 -10.72 18.00
C LEU A 273 -5.94 -10.90 17.62
N LEU A 274 -6.26 -10.82 16.31
CA LEU A 274 -7.61 -11.02 15.79
C LEU A 274 -8.07 -12.50 15.76
N GLY A 275 -7.18 -13.46 16.05
CA GLY A 275 -7.45 -14.89 15.95
C GLY A 275 -7.55 -15.43 14.52
N VAL A 276 -7.05 -14.66 13.54
CA VAL A 276 -6.97 -15.08 12.12
C VAL A 276 -5.90 -16.16 11.95
N VAL A 277 -4.77 -16.02 12.63
CA VAL A 277 -3.68 -17.01 12.69
C VAL A 277 -3.31 -17.35 14.14
N CYS A 278 -2.62 -18.48 14.31
CA CYS A 278 -2.01 -18.89 15.57
C CYS A 278 -0.54 -19.30 15.33
N GLY A 279 0.23 -19.42 16.41
CA GLY A 279 1.54 -20.07 16.37
C GLY A 279 1.46 -21.57 16.08
N ARG A 280 2.63 -22.20 15.95
CA ARG A 280 2.84 -23.65 15.87
C ARG A 280 2.79 -24.30 17.25
N ASP A 281 2.71 -25.63 17.30
CA ASP A 281 2.64 -26.42 18.56
C ASP A 281 3.89 -26.28 19.45
N ASP A 282 5.03 -25.87 18.89
CA ASP A 282 6.28 -25.59 19.62
C ASP A 282 6.40 -24.13 20.11
N GLY A 283 5.40 -23.29 19.82
CA GLY A 283 5.35 -21.87 20.18
C GLY A 283 5.96 -20.91 19.16
N SER A 284 6.56 -21.41 18.07
CA SER A 284 7.02 -20.56 16.95
C SER A 284 5.87 -19.91 16.19
N PHE A 285 6.13 -18.82 15.46
CA PHE A 285 5.19 -18.32 14.45
C PHE A 285 5.45 -18.90 13.07
N ASP A 286 6.69 -19.25 12.72
CA ASP A 286 7.10 -19.73 11.41
C ASP A 286 6.68 -18.76 10.28
N PRO A 287 7.18 -17.49 10.28
CA PRO A 287 6.74 -16.46 9.34
C PRO A 287 7.08 -16.78 7.89
N GLU A 288 8.26 -17.35 7.65
CA GLU A 288 8.73 -17.75 6.31
C GLU A 288 8.19 -19.12 5.86
N GLY A 289 7.52 -19.86 6.75
CA GLY A 289 6.95 -21.16 6.46
C GLY A 289 5.88 -21.10 5.37
N ALA A 290 6.03 -21.98 4.37
CA ALA A 290 5.09 -22.08 3.26
C ALA A 290 3.71 -22.57 3.72
N VAL A 291 2.65 -21.89 3.27
CA VAL A 291 1.25 -22.22 3.62
C VAL A 291 0.73 -23.39 2.79
N THR A 292 0.08 -24.36 3.44
CA THR A 292 -0.66 -25.45 2.76
C THR A 292 -2.08 -25.04 2.40
N ARG A 293 -2.71 -25.74 1.45
CA ARG A 293 -4.10 -25.47 1.01
C ARG A 293 -5.15 -25.57 2.12
N GLU A 294 -4.96 -26.43 3.13
CA GLU A 294 -5.88 -26.51 4.28
C GLU A 294 -5.66 -25.37 5.30
N GLU A 295 -4.43 -24.90 5.48
CA GLU A 295 -4.14 -23.69 6.27
C GLU A 295 -4.69 -22.44 5.58
N ALA A 296 -4.53 -22.31 4.26
CA ALA A 296 -5.11 -21.22 3.47
C ALA A 296 -6.64 -21.15 3.63
N ALA A 297 -7.32 -22.30 3.57
CA ALA A 297 -8.76 -22.37 3.84
C ALA A 297 -9.11 -21.89 5.25
N LYS A 298 -8.29 -22.24 6.26
CA LYS A 298 -8.50 -21.82 7.65
C LYS A 298 -8.31 -20.32 7.86
N ILE A 299 -7.30 -19.72 7.23
CA ILE A 299 -7.07 -18.26 7.28
C ILE A 299 -8.25 -17.52 6.63
N LEU A 300 -8.66 -17.92 5.41
CA LEU A 300 -9.80 -17.31 4.71
C LEU A 300 -11.11 -17.39 5.52
N TYR A 301 -11.37 -18.54 6.16
CA TYR A 301 -12.53 -18.74 7.04
C TYR A 301 -12.47 -17.87 8.30
N ASN A 302 -11.30 -17.79 8.95
CA ASN A 302 -11.13 -16.97 10.14
C ASN A 302 -11.27 -15.47 9.81
N CYS A 303 -10.79 -15.02 8.63
CA CYS A 303 -11.04 -13.66 8.12
C CYS A 303 -12.53 -13.38 7.91
N ALA A 304 -13.31 -14.33 7.36
CA ALA A 304 -14.77 -14.17 7.23
C ALA A 304 -15.45 -14.05 8.60
N ALA A 305 -15.02 -14.86 9.58
CA ALA A 305 -15.51 -14.86 10.96
C ALA A 305 -15.17 -13.59 11.77
N LEU A 306 -14.52 -12.58 11.17
CA LEU A 306 -14.42 -11.22 11.74
C LEU A 306 -15.64 -10.35 11.43
N TYR A 307 -16.42 -10.68 10.38
CA TYR A 307 -17.47 -9.83 9.82
C TYR A 307 -18.84 -10.52 9.76
N GLU A 308 -18.85 -11.86 9.61
CA GLU A 308 -20.06 -12.67 9.62
C GLU A 308 -19.98 -13.80 10.67
N SER A 309 -21.06 -14.57 10.78
CA SER A 309 -21.05 -15.87 11.47
C SER A 309 -21.16 -16.98 10.40
N PRO A 310 -20.02 -17.55 9.95
CA PRO A 310 -20.02 -18.59 8.92
C PRO A 310 -20.97 -19.73 9.26
N GLN A 311 -21.83 -20.09 8.31
CA GLN A 311 -22.81 -21.16 8.52
C GLN A 311 -22.19 -22.54 8.25
N PRO A 312 -22.60 -23.60 8.98
CA PRO A 312 -22.10 -24.96 8.77
C PRO A 312 -22.25 -25.41 7.32
N ALA A 313 -21.13 -25.81 6.72
CA ALA A 313 -21.01 -26.08 5.29
C ALA A 313 -20.63 -27.55 5.00
N SER A 314 -20.89 -28.02 3.78
CA SER A 314 -20.61 -29.41 3.38
C SER A 314 -20.07 -29.50 1.95
N ALA A 315 -18.75 -29.61 1.81
CA ALA A 315 -18.11 -30.13 0.60
C ALA A 315 -17.77 -31.63 0.75
N ARG A 316 -17.42 -32.28 -0.36
CA ARG A 316 -16.86 -33.64 -0.38
C ARG A 316 -15.83 -33.78 -1.49
N TYR A 317 -14.68 -34.34 -1.16
CA TYR A 317 -13.57 -34.61 -2.07
C TYR A 317 -13.09 -36.06 -1.93
N ALA A 318 -12.47 -36.59 -2.99
CA ALA A 318 -11.90 -37.94 -3.00
C ALA A 318 -10.75 -38.11 -1.97
N ASP A 319 -10.06 -37.01 -1.65
CA ASP A 319 -9.05 -36.89 -0.61
C ASP A 319 -9.59 -36.28 0.71
N ASP A 320 -10.91 -36.36 0.97
CA ASP A 320 -11.56 -35.91 2.22
C ASP A 320 -10.89 -36.44 3.50
N ARG A 321 -10.23 -37.61 3.42
CA ARG A 321 -9.50 -38.26 4.54
C ARG A 321 -8.15 -37.61 4.87
N GLU A 322 -7.59 -36.83 3.95
CA GLU A 322 -6.29 -36.15 4.09
C GLU A 322 -6.46 -34.73 4.65
N ILE A 323 -7.68 -34.18 4.63
CA ILE A 323 -8.05 -32.90 5.24
C ILE A 323 -8.03 -33.05 6.77
N ALA A 324 -7.21 -32.25 7.45
CA ALA A 324 -7.09 -32.28 8.89
C ALA A 324 -8.43 -31.96 9.59
N PRO A 325 -8.74 -32.57 10.77
CA PRO A 325 -10.00 -32.32 11.47
C PRO A 325 -10.27 -30.84 11.78
N TRP A 326 -9.23 -30.08 12.14
CA TRP A 326 -9.32 -28.64 12.44
C TRP A 326 -9.56 -27.77 11.20
N ALA A 327 -9.24 -28.26 10.00
CA ALA A 327 -9.43 -27.55 8.74
C ALA A 327 -10.78 -27.84 8.08
N ARG A 328 -11.42 -28.97 8.41
CA ARG A 328 -12.57 -29.53 7.67
C ARG A 328 -13.73 -28.54 7.50
N GLU A 329 -14.11 -27.83 8.57
CA GLU A 329 -15.17 -26.82 8.53
C GLU A 329 -14.82 -25.69 7.54
N SER A 330 -13.62 -25.14 7.67
CA SER A 330 -13.12 -24.04 6.84
C SER A 330 -12.94 -24.43 5.37
N VAL A 331 -12.48 -25.65 5.09
CA VAL A 331 -12.42 -26.21 3.72
C VAL A 331 -13.81 -26.37 3.14
N CYS A 332 -14.77 -26.93 3.88
CA CYS A 332 -16.16 -27.05 3.45
C CYS A 332 -16.78 -25.68 3.15
N TRP A 333 -16.60 -24.70 4.03
CA TRP A 333 -17.14 -23.35 3.88
C TRP A 333 -16.54 -22.63 2.68
N ALA A 334 -15.20 -22.56 2.57
CA ALA A 334 -14.54 -21.86 1.47
C ALA A 334 -14.84 -22.49 0.09
N SER A 335 -15.10 -23.81 0.06
CA SER A 335 -15.54 -24.54 -1.14
C SER A 335 -16.99 -24.24 -1.51
N GLN A 336 -17.90 -24.24 -0.52
CA GLN A 336 -19.33 -23.95 -0.68
C GLN A 336 -19.56 -22.51 -1.12
N HIS A 337 -18.83 -21.55 -0.55
CA HIS A 337 -18.81 -20.13 -0.94
C HIS A 337 -17.94 -19.86 -2.18
N HIS A 338 -17.39 -20.91 -2.81
CA HIS A 338 -16.64 -20.86 -4.06
C HIS A 338 -15.35 -20.00 -4.06
N ILE A 339 -14.89 -19.59 -2.88
CA ILE A 339 -13.70 -18.78 -2.63
C ILE A 339 -12.45 -19.61 -2.97
N LEU A 340 -12.21 -20.69 -2.21
CA LEU A 340 -11.14 -21.66 -2.43
C LEU A 340 -11.76 -22.99 -2.85
N ARG A 341 -11.55 -23.35 -4.11
CA ARG A 341 -12.09 -24.57 -4.73
C ARG A 341 -11.03 -25.69 -4.79
N GLY A 342 -11.49 -26.93 -4.98
CA GLY A 342 -10.63 -28.06 -5.32
C GLY A 342 -9.88 -27.88 -6.65
N ILE A 343 -8.85 -28.70 -6.87
CA ILE A 343 -7.87 -28.53 -7.97
C ILE A 343 -8.28 -29.17 -9.31
N GLY A 344 -9.37 -29.93 -9.32
CA GLY A 344 -9.74 -30.84 -10.41
C GLY A 344 -10.01 -32.24 -9.87
N ASP A 345 -10.48 -33.18 -10.72
CA ASP A 345 -10.63 -34.62 -10.42
C ASP A 345 -11.27 -34.99 -9.07
N ASN A 346 -12.22 -34.15 -8.62
CA ASN A 346 -12.85 -34.23 -7.30
C ASN A 346 -11.86 -34.22 -6.11
N ARG A 347 -10.71 -33.56 -6.22
CA ARG A 347 -9.70 -33.41 -5.16
C ARG A 347 -9.64 -32.00 -4.58
N PHE A 348 -9.41 -31.91 -3.27
CA PHE A 348 -9.03 -30.65 -2.60
C PHE A 348 -7.52 -30.46 -2.53
N ALA A 349 -6.75 -31.55 -2.42
CA ALA A 349 -5.31 -31.55 -2.22
C ALA A 349 -4.85 -30.72 -0.99
N PRO A 350 -5.24 -31.11 0.24
CA PRO A 350 -5.09 -30.28 1.44
C PRO A 350 -3.65 -29.96 1.85
N LYS A 351 -2.71 -30.87 1.59
CA LYS A 351 -1.30 -30.73 2.00
C LYS A 351 -0.41 -30.10 0.93
N ASP A 352 -0.92 -29.90 -0.29
CA ASP A 352 -0.16 -29.28 -1.36
C ASP A 352 0.13 -27.82 -1.01
N THR A 353 1.31 -27.34 -1.40
CA THR A 353 1.78 -25.97 -1.17
C THR A 353 0.90 -24.96 -1.91
N TYR A 354 0.63 -23.84 -1.27
CA TYR A 354 -0.19 -22.76 -1.81
C TYR A 354 0.67 -21.62 -2.35
N THR A 355 0.32 -21.07 -3.52
CA THR A 355 1.11 -20.00 -4.16
C THR A 355 0.58 -18.60 -3.86
N VAL A 356 1.44 -17.59 -4.03
CA VAL A 356 1.09 -16.17 -3.88
C VAL A 356 -0.10 -15.79 -4.79
N GLU A 357 -0.11 -16.22 -6.06
CA GLU A 357 -1.23 -15.97 -6.98
C GLU A 357 -2.55 -16.65 -6.56
N GLN A 358 -2.49 -17.85 -5.97
CA GLN A 358 -3.67 -18.52 -5.42
C GLN A 358 -4.21 -17.78 -4.20
N ALA A 359 -3.32 -17.32 -3.31
CA ALA A 359 -3.69 -16.51 -2.16
C ALA A 359 -4.39 -15.21 -2.60
N VAL A 360 -3.78 -14.42 -3.48
CA VAL A 360 -4.38 -13.18 -4.02
C VAL A 360 -5.76 -13.43 -4.63
N ALA A 361 -5.89 -14.42 -5.51
CA ALA A 361 -7.16 -14.73 -6.16
C ALA A 361 -8.25 -15.17 -5.17
N THR A 362 -7.89 -15.87 -4.09
CA THR A 362 -8.86 -16.27 -3.06
C THR A 362 -9.18 -15.18 -2.05
N MET A 363 -8.24 -14.30 -1.71
CA MET A 363 -8.53 -13.14 -0.86
C MET A 363 -9.45 -12.15 -1.57
N LEU A 364 -9.30 -11.96 -2.89
CA LEU A 364 -10.24 -11.19 -3.70
C LEU A 364 -11.65 -11.78 -3.74
N ARG A 365 -11.78 -13.10 -3.83
CA ARG A 365 -13.09 -13.76 -3.77
C ARG A 365 -13.74 -13.63 -2.39
N LEU A 366 -12.93 -13.65 -1.32
CA LEU A 366 -13.41 -13.36 0.02
C LEU A 366 -13.83 -11.89 0.17
N LEU A 367 -13.09 -10.92 -0.39
CA LEU A 367 -13.51 -9.52 -0.44
C LEU A 367 -14.86 -9.39 -1.14
N ARG A 368 -15.03 -9.96 -2.34
CA ARG A 368 -16.31 -9.94 -3.09
C ARG A 368 -17.47 -10.65 -2.39
N HIS A 369 -17.19 -11.59 -1.47
CA HIS A 369 -18.20 -12.23 -0.62
C HIS A 369 -18.60 -11.33 0.55
N LEU A 370 -17.65 -10.66 1.20
CA LEU A 370 -17.88 -9.74 2.34
C LEU A 370 -18.41 -8.37 1.92
N LYS A 371 -18.02 -7.91 0.73
CA LYS A 371 -18.46 -6.69 0.03
C LYS A 371 -18.91 -7.07 -1.39
N PRO A 372 -20.13 -7.60 -1.57
CA PRO A 372 -20.70 -7.78 -2.90
C PRO A 372 -20.87 -6.41 -3.59
N PRO A 373 -20.69 -6.31 -4.91
CA PRO A 373 -21.00 -5.09 -5.66
C PRO A 373 -22.50 -4.76 -5.56
N ALA A 374 -22.81 -3.46 -5.54
CA ALA A 374 -24.16 -2.90 -5.35
C ALA A 374 -25.05 -2.98 -6.59
#